data_AF-A0AAQ5Z1Q9-F1
#
_entry.id   AF-A0AAQ5Z1Q9-F1
#
_cell.length_a   1.000
_cell.length_b   1.000
_cell.length_c   1.000
_cell.angle_alpha   90.00
_cell.angle_beta   90.00
_cell.angle_gamma   90.00
#
_symmetry.space_group_name_H-M   'P 1'
#
loop_
_entity.id
_entity.type
_entity.pdbx_description
1 polymer ?
#
loop_
_entity_poly.entity_id
_entity_poly.type
_entity_poly.pdbx_seq_one_letter_code
_entity_poly.pdbx_strand_id
1 'polypeptide(L)'
;MEDVSHLTESQPLPPSQPPSHPPTTTPHLPTATTDMCNHVECENGGICVVDEGEPTCRCMVGEDYWYYGDRCQYVGTLWDKTVLALASSLSVLGVMIVITIVSVCCVRMRYKKRSKSHSMIMENMHANGKP
;
A
#
# COMPACT_ATOMS: atom_id res chain seq x y z
N MET A 1 10.09 -28.55 4.25
CA MET A 1 9.21 -27.46 4.69
C MET A 1 9.44 -27.33 6.17
N GLU A 2 10.30 -26.40 6.52
CA GLU A 2 10.72 -26.09 7.88
C GLU A 2 9.66 -25.21 8.55
N ASP A 3 9.38 -25.55 9.80
CA ASP A 3 8.15 -25.26 10.54
C ASP A 3 8.26 -23.86 11.18
N VAL A 4 7.40 -22.92 10.77
CA VAL A 4 7.40 -21.51 11.21
C VAL A 4 6.58 -21.32 12.51
N SER A 5 6.24 -22.41 13.21
CA SER A 5 5.36 -22.41 14.39
C SER A 5 5.90 -21.61 15.59
N HIS A 6 7.21 -21.29 15.61
CA HIS A 6 7.80 -20.54 16.73
C HIS A 6 7.57 -19.02 16.67
N LEU A 7 7.09 -18.47 15.54
CA LEU A 7 6.80 -17.03 15.43
C LEU A 7 5.41 -16.64 15.97
N THR A 8 4.64 -17.60 16.49
CA THR A 8 3.29 -17.36 17.06
C THR A 8 3.23 -17.61 18.58
N GLU A 9 4.38 -17.69 19.26
CA GLU A 9 4.41 -17.81 20.71
C GLU A 9 3.88 -16.52 21.34
N SER A 10 2.65 -16.58 21.85
CA SER A 10 2.00 -15.47 22.55
C SER A 10 2.69 -15.26 23.89
N GLN A 11 3.23 -14.07 24.11
CA GLN A 11 3.90 -13.69 25.35
C GLN A 11 2.92 -13.77 26.55
N PRO A 12 3.32 -14.34 27.70
CA PRO A 12 2.45 -14.41 28.88
C PRO A 12 2.08 -13.00 29.36
N LEU A 13 0.77 -12.75 29.50
CA LEU A 13 0.27 -11.53 30.13
C LEU A 13 0.69 -11.52 31.63
N PRO A 14 1.28 -10.43 32.14
CA PRO A 14 1.61 -10.33 33.56
C PRO A 14 0.34 -10.35 34.43
N PRO A 15 0.37 -10.97 35.62
CA PRO A 15 -0.80 -11.11 36.48
C PRO A 15 -1.31 -9.73 36.93
N SER A 16 -2.58 -9.45 36.64
CA SER A 16 -3.28 -8.25 37.10
C SER A 16 -3.53 -8.34 38.60
N GLN A 17 -2.85 -7.52 39.38
CA GLN A 17 -3.07 -7.37 40.83
C GLN A 17 -4.04 -6.20 41.09
N PRO A 18 -5.11 -6.35 41.90
CA PRO A 18 -6.08 -5.27 42.17
C PRO A 18 -5.50 -4.10 43.00
N PRO A 19 -6.14 -2.92 42.98
CA PRO A 19 -5.53 -1.65 43.35
C PRO A 19 -5.67 -1.32 44.84
N SER A 20 -4.56 -0.98 45.49
CA SER A 20 -4.60 -0.28 46.78
C SER A 20 -3.46 0.72 46.91
N HIS A 21 -3.83 1.98 46.62
CA HIS A 21 -3.25 3.27 46.99
C HIS A 21 -2.14 3.96 46.14
N PRO A 22 -2.22 5.31 45.98
CA PRO A 22 -1.40 6.13 45.06
C PRO A 22 -0.44 7.09 45.82
N PRO A 23 0.23 8.05 45.14
CA PRO A 23 1.18 7.93 44.03
C PRO A 23 2.58 8.38 44.51
N THR A 24 3.65 7.85 43.93
CA THR A 24 5.00 8.47 43.76
C THR A 24 6.00 7.33 43.63
N THR A 25 6.24 6.90 42.40
CA THR A 25 7.57 6.40 42.03
C THR A 25 7.73 6.77 40.58
N THR A 26 8.42 7.89 40.37
CA THR A 26 9.17 8.22 39.16
C THR A 26 9.60 6.93 38.46
N PRO A 27 9.37 6.74 37.14
CA PRO A 27 9.93 5.59 36.46
C PRO A 27 11.45 5.65 36.68
N HIS A 28 11.96 4.73 37.48
CA HIS A 28 13.38 4.55 37.72
C HIS A 28 13.98 4.11 36.38
N LEU A 29 14.34 5.10 35.57
CA LEU A 29 15.27 4.97 34.47
C LEU A 29 16.57 4.46 35.10
N PRO A 30 17.07 3.25 34.78
CA PRO A 30 18.33 2.80 35.30
C PRO A 30 19.41 3.78 34.86
N THR A 31 20.10 4.37 35.83
CA THR A 31 21.07 5.47 35.67
C THR A 31 22.19 5.16 34.65
N ALA A 32 22.39 3.88 34.29
CA ALA A 32 23.31 3.45 33.22
C ALA A 32 22.80 3.72 31.78
N THR A 33 21.48 3.79 31.56
CA THR A 33 20.92 4.14 30.23
C THR A 33 21.09 5.62 29.88
N THR A 34 21.25 6.49 30.87
CA THR A 34 21.40 7.92 30.65
C THR A 34 22.75 8.24 30.01
N ASP A 35 23.87 7.68 30.49
CA ASP A 35 25.20 8.08 30.01
C ASP A 35 25.44 7.75 28.53
N MET A 36 24.95 6.62 28.03
CA MET A 36 25.15 6.22 26.63
C MET A 36 24.20 6.95 25.67
N CYS A 37 22.98 7.27 26.11
CA CYS A 37 22.01 8.00 25.30
C CYS A 37 22.17 9.53 25.36
N ASN A 38 23.04 10.06 26.22
CA ASN A 38 23.27 11.51 26.36
C ASN A 38 23.73 12.20 25.07
N HIS A 39 24.35 11.48 24.14
CA HIS A 39 24.84 12.02 22.86
C HIS A 39 24.08 11.47 21.64
N VAL A 40 23.01 10.70 21.84
CA VAL A 40 22.22 10.11 20.74
C VAL A 40 20.90 10.84 20.64
N GLU A 41 20.76 11.61 19.56
CA GLU A 41 19.51 12.29 19.21
C GLU A 41 18.69 11.40 18.27
N CYS A 42 17.52 10.95 18.74
CA CYS A 42 16.57 10.23 17.90
C CYS A 42 15.52 11.22 17.37
N GLU A 43 15.30 11.24 16.06
CA GLU A 43 14.33 12.11 15.41
C GLU A 43 12.92 11.51 15.47
N ASN A 44 11.90 12.32 15.14
CA ASN A 44 10.51 11.87 14.97
C ASN A 44 9.92 11.07 16.15
N GLY A 45 10.33 11.42 17.38
CA GLY A 45 9.85 10.75 18.60
C GLY A 45 10.49 9.39 18.85
N GLY A 46 11.57 9.05 18.15
CA GLY A 46 12.35 7.86 18.46
C GLY A 46 12.88 7.90 19.90
N ILE A 47 12.99 6.72 20.51
CA ILE A 47 13.48 6.57 21.90
C ILE A 47 14.86 5.93 21.85
N CYS A 48 15.85 6.56 22.48
CA CYS A 48 17.16 5.95 22.64
C CYS A 48 17.10 4.84 23.68
N VAL A 49 17.58 3.65 23.31
CA VAL A 49 17.73 2.49 24.20
C VAL A 49 19.13 1.93 24.05
N VAL A 50 19.63 1.25 25.08
CA VAL A 50 20.89 0.51 24.99
C VAL A 50 20.57 -0.93 24.59
N ASP A 51 20.97 -1.32 23.38
CA ASP A 51 20.78 -2.64 22.80
C ASP A 51 22.17 -3.30 22.68
N GLU A 52 22.35 -4.48 23.26
CA GLU A 52 23.65 -5.19 23.28
C GLU A 52 24.86 -4.36 23.78
N GLY A 53 24.62 -3.32 24.57
CA GLY A 53 25.67 -2.42 25.06
C GLY A 53 26.01 -1.28 24.10
N GLU A 54 25.22 -1.04 23.06
CA GLU A 54 25.33 0.12 22.16
C GLU A 54 24.03 0.96 22.18
N PRO A 55 24.12 2.30 22.12
CA PRO A 55 22.93 3.15 22.10
C PRO A 55 22.31 3.15 20.70
N THR A 56 21.04 2.75 20.60
CA THR A 56 20.30 2.65 19.34
C THR A 56 18.94 3.34 19.45
N CYS A 57 18.47 3.98 18.38
CA CYS A 57 17.14 4.56 18.33
C CYS A 57 16.07 3.50 17.99
N ARG A 58 15.04 3.39 18.83
CA ARG A 58 13.81 2.65 18.54
C ARG A 58 12.79 3.62 17.95
N CYS A 59 12.41 3.39 16.69
CA CYS A 59 11.53 4.28 15.95
C CYS A 59 10.05 4.00 16.21
N MET A 60 9.23 5.05 16.19
CA MET A 60 7.77 4.92 16.33
C MET A 60 7.14 4.31 15.07
N VAL A 61 6.13 3.46 15.29
CA VAL A 61 5.31 2.85 14.26
C VAL A 61 3.85 3.18 14.55
N GLY A 62 3.18 3.81 13.58
CA GLY A 62 1.74 4.05 13.61
C GLY A 62 0.98 3.06 12.73
N GLU A 63 -0.30 3.33 12.49
CA GLU A 63 -1.15 2.45 11.68
C GLU A 63 -0.75 2.47 10.19
N ASP A 64 -0.56 3.67 9.62
CA ASP A 64 -0.27 3.85 8.18
C ASP A 64 1.16 4.40 7.90
N TYR A 65 1.98 4.52 8.93
CA TYR A 65 3.31 5.10 8.82
C TYR A 65 4.31 4.45 9.79
N TRP A 66 5.58 4.52 9.44
CA TRP A 66 6.68 4.13 10.33
C TRP A 66 7.87 5.04 10.07
N TYR A 67 8.62 5.35 11.12
CA TYR A 67 9.92 5.99 10.96
C TYR A 67 11.03 4.94 10.90
N TYR A 68 12.07 5.18 10.11
CA TYR A 68 13.19 4.26 9.95
C TYR A 68 14.52 4.98 9.69
N GLY A 69 15.61 4.22 9.76
CA GLY A 69 16.99 4.73 9.74
C GLY A 69 17.59 4.82 11.14
N ASP A 70 18.91 4.99 11.23
CA ASP A 70 19.67 4.94 12.49
C ASP A 70 19.19 5.96 13.53
N ARG A 71 18.62 7.08 13.08
CA ARG A 71 18.04 8.13 13.94
C ARG A 71 16.55 8.31 13.72
N CYS A 72 15.86 7.38 13.06
CA CYS A 72 14.45 7.51 12.69
C CYS A 72 14.16 8.71 11.77
N GLN A 73 15.11 9.11 10.92
CA GLN A 73 15.02 10.31 10.08
C GLN A 73 14.12 10.15 8.85
N TYR A 74 13.86 8.91 8.42
CA TYR A 74 13.06 8.64 7.23
C TYR A 74 11.65 8.22 7.61
N VAL A 75 10.67 8.63 6.81
CA VAL A 75 9.27 8.24 6.94
C VAL A 75 8.92 7.24 5.84
N GLY A 76 8.38 6.09 6.22
CA GLY A 76 7.71 5.17 5.32
C GLY A 76 6.21 5.25 5.52
N THR A 77 5.45 5.25 4.43
CA THR A 77 3.99 5.23 4.50
C THR A 77 3.42 4.01 3.80
N LEU A 78 2.32 3.47 4.31
CA LEU A 78 1.68 2.29 3.71
C LEU A 78 1.06 2.61 2.34
N TRP A 79 0.76 3.90 2.09
CA TRP A 79 0.28 4.43 0.81
C TRP A 79 1.21 4.08 -0.34
N ASP A 80 2.52 4.00 -0.12
CA ASP A 80 3.48 3.74 -1.20
C ASP A 80 3.30 2.35 -1.84
N LYS A 81 2.80 1.35 -1.08
CA LYS A 81 2.61 -0.02 -1.60
C LYS A 81 1.22 -0.22 -2.20
N THR A 82 0.18 0.29 -1.56
CA THR A 82 -1.21 0.14 -2.02
C THR A 82 -1.49 1.03 -3.23
N VAL A 83 -1.00 2.28 -3.23
CA VAL A 83 -1.21 3.21 -4.35
C VAL A 83 -0.51 2.71 -5.62
N LEU A 84 0.68 2.14 -5.52
CA LEU A 84 1.39 1.61 -6.69
C LEU A 84 0.69 0.39 -7.31
N ALA A 85 0.17 -0.52 -6.47
CA ALA A 85 -0.60 -1.68 -6.92
C ALA A 85 -1.95 -1.28 -7.57
N LEU A 86 -2.63 -0.28 -7.00
CA LEU A 86 -3.89 0.22 -7.55
C LEU A 86 -3.68 1.02 -8.84
N ALA A 87 -2.65 1.88 -8.90
CA ALA A 87 -2.35 2.68 -10.08
C ALA A 87 -2.04 1.80 -11.31
N SER A 88 -1.25 0.74 -11.13
CA SER A 88 -0.94 -0.21 -12.21
C SER A 88 -2.21 -0.93 -12.71
N SER A 89 -3.05 -1.41 -11.80
CA SER A 89 -4.30 -2.11 -12.15
C SER A 89 -5.27 -1.22 -12.95
N LEU A 90 -5.45 0.04 -12.52
CA LEU A 90 -6.32 1.00 -13.21
C LEU A 90 -5.80 1.37 -14.60
N SER A 91 -4.48 1.47 -14.76
CA SER A 91 -3.86 1.80 -16.05
C SER A 91 -4.14 0.72 -17.12
N VAL A 92 -3.97 -0.56 -16.75
CA VAL A 92 -4.21 -1.69 -17.64
C VAL A 92 -5.69 -1.78 -17.99
N LEU A 93 -6.58 -1.63 -17.00
CA LEU A 93 -8.02 -1.62 -17.23
C LEU A 93 -8.43 -0.48 -18.18
N GLY A 94 -7.89 0.72 -17.99
CA GLY A 94 -8.13 1.86 -18.87
C GLY A 94 -7.75 1.58 -20.33
N VAL A 95 -6.56 1.03 -20.56
CA VAL A 95 -6.08 0.66 -21.90
C VAL A 95 -6.99 -0.41 -22.53
N MET A 96 -7.36 -1.44 -21.77
CA MET A 96 -8.26 -2.50 -22.25
C MET A 96 -9.64 -1.97 -22.65
N ILE A 97 -10.18 -1.02 -21.88
CA ILE A 97 -11.46 -0.37 -22.21
C ILE A 97 -11.34 0.43 -23.51
N VAL A 98 -10.26 1.21 -23.68
CA VAL A 98 -10.04 2.00 -24.91
C VAL A 98 -9.95 1.09 -26.15
N ILE A 99 -9.16 0.01 -26.07
CA ILE A 99 -9.04 -0.97 -27.17
C ILE A 99 -10.41 -1.57 -27.50
N THR A 100 -11.21 -1.92 -26.49
CA THR A 100 -12.54 -2.49 -26.66
C THR A 100 -13.49 -1.49 -27.35
N ILE A 101 -13.50 -0.24 -26.90
CA ILE A 101 -14.33 0.83 -27.50
C ILE A 101 -13.95 1.03 -28.97
N VAL A 102 -12.65 1.12 -29.26
CA VAL A 102 -12.16 1.29 -30.65
C VAL A 102 -12.57 0.10 -31.51
N SER A 103 -12.37 -1.13 -31.04
CA SER A 103 -12.80 -2.34 -31.75
C SER A 103 -14.30 -2.34 -32.03
N VAL A 104 -15.14 -2.07 -31.02
CA VAL A 104 -16.60 -2.03 -31.19
C VAL A 104 -17.02 -0.91 -32.14
N CYS A 105 -16.40 0.28 -32.05
CA CYS A 105 -16.66 1.39 -32.95
C CYS A 105 -16.26 1.06 -34.40
N CYS A 106 -15.08 0.49 -34.61
CA CYS A 106 -14.62 0.03 -35.92
C CYS A 106 -15.58 -1.01 -36.50
N VAL A 107 -15.97 -2.00 -35.70
CA VAL A 107 -16.89 -3.07 -36.10
C VAL A 107 -18.28 -2.50 -36.44
N ARG A 108 -18.85 -1.63 -35.59
CA ARG A 108 -20.14 -0.95 -35.88
C ARG A 108 -20.07 -0.09 -37.13
N MET A 109 -18.98 0.64 -37.33
CA MET A 109 -18.75 1.43 -38.56
C MET A 109 -18.70 0.51 -39.79
N ARG A 110 -18.03 -0.64 -39.70
CA ARG A 110 -17.96 -1.63 -40.79
C ARG A 110 -19.31 -2.27 -41.09
N TYR A 111 -20.09 -2.62 -40.06
CA TYR A 111 -21.46 -3.12 -40.22
C TYR A 111 -22.35 -2.08 -40.90
N LYS A 112 -22.30 -0.81 -40.47
CA LYS A 112 -23.05 0.29 -41.12
C LYS A 112 -22.61 0.49 -42.58
N LYS A 113 -21.30 0.42 -42.87
CA LYS A 113 -20.80 0.53 -44.25
C LYS A 113 -21.28 -0.62 -45.13
N ARG A 114 -21.26 -1.87 -44.64
CA ARG A 114 -21.80 -3.04 -45.35
C ARG A 114 -23.30 -2.92 -45.62
N SER A 115 -24.09 -2.46 -44.64
CA SER A 115 -25.53 -2.25 -44.83
C SER A 115 -25.83 -1.23 -45.93
N LYS A 116 -25.07 -0.12 -45.98
CA LYS A 116 -25.21 0.88 -47.06
C LYS A 116 -24.81 0.31 -48.42
N SER A 117 -23.70 -0.42 -48.51
CA SER A 117 -23.28 -1.05 -49.76
C SER A 117 -24.28 -2.11 -50.25
N HIS A 118 -24.84 -2.94 -49.37
CA HIS A 118 -25.87 -3.92 -49.75
C HIS A 118 -27.17 -3.26 -50.22
N SER A 119 -27.59 -2.16 -49.57
CA SER A 119 -28.73 -1.35 -50.01
C SER A 119 -28.51 -0.77 -51.41
N MET A 120 -27.32 -0.20 -51.68
CA MET A 120 -26.98 0.33 -53.00
C MET A 120 -26.94 -0.75 -54.09
N ILE A 121 -26.47 -1.97 -53.76
CA ILE A 121 -26.49 -3.11 -54.68
C ILE A 121 -27.94 -3.50 -55.04
N MET A 122 -28.85 -3.47 -54.07
CA MET A 122 -30.26 -3.80 -54.28
C MET A 122 -31.01 -2.72 -55.09
N GLU A 123 -30.69 -1.43 -54.89
CA GLU A 123 -31.24 -0.31 -55.68
C GLU A 123 -30.79 -0.35 -57.15
N ASN A 124 -29.51 -0.66 -57.41
CA ASN A 124 -28.97 -0.73 -58.77
C ASN A 124 -29.59 -1.86 -59.61
N MET A 125 -30.02 -2.95 -58.98
CA MET A 125 -30.75 -4.02 -59.68
C MET A 125 -32.17 -3.60 -60.07
N HIS A 126 -32.80 -2.74 -59.28
CA HIS A 126 -34.15 -2.24 -59.57
C HIS A 126 -34.14 -1.17 -60.69
N ALA A 127 -33.05 -0.42 -60.83
CA ALA A 127 -32.89 0.59 -61.89
C ALA A 127 -32.57 -0.01 -63.28
N ASN A 128 -31.85 -1.13 -63.36
CA ASN A 128 -31.53 -1.82 -64.63
C ASN A 128 -32.63 -2.77 -65.13
N GLY A 129 -33.71 -2.94 -64.35
CA GLY A 129 -34.81 -3.87 -64.66
C GLY A 129 -36.03 -3.24 -65.32
N LYS A 130 -35.98 -1.98 -65.76
CA LYS A 130 -37.13 -1.33 -66.43
C LYS A 130 -36.99 -1.45 -67.96
N PRO A 131 -37.90 -2.18 -68.64
CA PRO A 131 -37.95 -2.25 -70.11
C PRO A 131 -38.39 -0.93 -70.74
#